data_AF-A0A2V9IVK7-F1
#
_entry.id   AF-A0A2V9IVK7-F1
#
_cell.length_a   1.000
_cell.length_b   1.000
_cell.length_c   1.000
_cell.angle_alpha   90.00
_cell.angle_beta   90.00
_cell.angle_gamma   90.00
#
_symmetry.space_group_name_H-M   'P 1'
#
loop_
_entity.id
_entity.type
_entity.pdbx_description
1 polymer ?
#
loop_
_entity_poly.entity_id
_entity_poly.type
_entity_poly.pdbx_seq_one_letter_code
_entity_poly.pdbx_strand_id
1 'polypeptide(L)'
;ARAKENHCYIVSSTWRNNASIFEPTGKIVSQVKWPLSEKQADAGKLTPPKDNILIQELDLSYAILPWSSALKNGEALKKAYGDRVGYRYYEDEDRGMFWSNDPHVTIRQMLRSMGLMEEQEEYRRAEEFYHKAGVPGY
;
A
#
# COMPACT_ATOMS: atom_id res chain seq x y z
N ALA A 1 -7.76 3.44 7.92
CA ALA A 1 -7.31 3.90 9.26
C ALA A 1 -6.19 2.99 9.75
N ARG A 2 -6.48 1.88 10.45
CA ARG A 2 -5.47 1.02 11.11
C ARG A 2 -4.28 0.58 10.25
N ALA A 3 -4.51 0.09 9.03
CA ALA A 3 -3.43 -0.39 8.14
C ALA A 3 -2.43 0.74 7.81
N LYS A 4 -2.96 1.94 7.52
CA LYS A 4 -2.20 3.17 7.23
C LYS A 4 -1.40 3.63 8.44
N GLU A 5 -2.06 3.74 9.60
CA GLU A 5 -1.45 4.22 10.84
C GLU A 5 -0.30 3.33 11.33
N ASN A 6 -0.44 2.03 11.18
CA ASN A 6 0.54 1.06 11.66
C ASN A 6 1.49 0.59 10.56
N HIS A 7 1.38 1.15 9.34
CA HIS A 7 2.12 0.73 8.15
C HIS A 7 2.19 -0.79 8.05
N CYS A 8 1.05 -1.47 8.02
CA CYS A 8 1.00 -2.93 8.02
C CYS A 8 -0.08 -3.45 7.08
N TYR A 9 0.12 -4.68 6.61
CA TYR A 9 -0.95 -5.43 5.97
C TYR A 9 -1.96 -5.88 7.01
N ILE A 10 -3.25 -5.71 6.72
CA ILE A 10 -4.33 -6.29 7.52
C ILE A 10 -5.04 -7.32 6.66
N VAL A 11 -4.97 -8.58 7.09
CA VAL A 11 -5.71 -9.69 6.50
C VAL A 11 -6.89 -10.00 7.43
N SER A 12 -8.09 -9.90 6.89
CA SER A 12 -9.33 -10.21 7.60
C SER A 12 -10.10 -11.28 6.84
N SER A 13 -10.73 -12.20 7.56
CA SER A 13 -11.67 -13.18 7.01
C SER A 13 -12.81 -13.38 8.00
N THR A 14 -13.94 -12.75 7.73
CA THR A 14 -15.18 -12.95 8.51
C THR A 14 -16.16 -13.85 7.75
N TRP A 15 -16.97 -14.59 8.50
CA TRP A 15 -17.81 -15.68 8.00
C TRP A 15 -18.85 -15.29 6.92
N ARG A 16 -19.26 -14.02 6.85
CA ARG A 16 -20.31 -13.53 5.96
C ARG A 16 -19.85 -12.26 5.26
N ASN A 17 -19.04 -12.38 4.20
CA ASN A 17 -18.80 -11.33 3.18
C ASN A 17 -17.52 -10.48 3.30
N ASN A 18 -16.55 -10.77 4.18
CA ASN A 18 -15.37 -9.88 4.30
C ASN A 18 -14.05 -10.62 4.45
N ALA A 19 -13.69 -11.46 3.48
CA ALA A 19 -12.27 -11.71 3.25
C ALA A 19 -11.71 -10.46 2.58
N SER A 20 -10.78 -9.75 3.22
CA SER A 20 -10.23 -8.50 2.69
C SER A 20 -8.79 -8.34 3.12
N ILE A 21 -7.98 -7.83 2.21
CA ILE A 21 -6.57 -7.55 2.43
C ILE A 21 -6.35 -6.07 2.19
N PHE A 22 -5.96 -5.40 3.27
CA PHE A 22 -5.55 -4.00 3.25
C PHE A 22 -4.04 -3.94 3.17
N GLU A 23 -3.52 -3.08 2.31
CA GLU A 23 -2.10 -2.77 2.28
C GLU A 23 -1.73 -1.63 3.24
N PRO A 24 -0.43 -1.45 3.55
CA PRO A 24 0.09 -0.38 4.38
C PRO A 24 -0.32 1.05 4.00
N THR A 25 -0.77 1.32 2.78
CA THR A 25 -1.33 2.64 2.41
C THR A 25 -2.75 2.84 2.98
N GLY A 26 -3.45 1.76 3.32
CA GLY A 26 -4.84 1.73 3.74
C GLY A 26 -5.81 1.29 2.65
N LYS A 27 -5.33 1.10 1.41
CA LYS A 27 -6.16 0.63 0.28
C LYS A 27 -6.48 -0.86 0.41
N ILE A 28 -7.64 -1.25 -0.10
CA ILE A 28 -8.03 -2.66 -0.23
C ILE A 28 -7.39 -3.18 -1.52
N VAL A 29 -6.47 -4.13 -1.39
CA VAL A 29 -5.80 -4.75 -2.54
C VAL A 29 -6.65 -5.86 -3.14
N SER A 30 -7.31 -6.63 -2.28
CA SER A 30 -8.17 -7.72 -2.71
C SER A 30 -9.26 -8.00 -1.68
N GLN A 31 -10.43 -8.41 -2.17
CA GLN A 31 -11.60 -8.68 -1.35
C GLN A 31 -12.51 -9.70 -2.02
N VAL A 32 -13.08 -10.61 -1.23
CA VAL A 32 -14.21 -11.43 -1.66
C VAL A 32 -15.49 -10.63 -1.52
N LYS A 33 -16.17 -10.36 -2.64
CA LYS A 33 -17.49 -9.71 -2.66
C LYS A 33 -18.55 -10.76 -2.94
N TRP A 34 -19.55 -10.87 -2.06
CA TRP A 34 -20.70 -11.73 -2.30
C TRP A 34 -21.71 -10.97 -3.17
N PRO A 35 -22.12 -11.50 -4.33
CA PRO A 35 -23.25 -10.96 -5.06
C PRO A 35 -24.53 -11.43 -4.37
N LEU A 36 -24.91 -10.79 -3.26
CA LEU A 36 -26.23 -10.98 -2.66
C LEU A 36 -27.20 -9.97 -3.28
N SER A 37 -28.32 -10.43 -3.82
CA SER A 37 -29.47 -9.54 -3.97
C SER A 37 -30.12 -9.31 -2.61
N GLU A 38 -30.64 -8.11 -2.31
CA GLU A 38 -31.31 -7.79 -1.04
C GLU A 38 -32.35 -8.85 -0.64
N LYS A 39 -33.11 -9.37 -1.63
CA LYS A 39 -34.10 -10.44 -1.46
C LYS A 39 -33.53 -11.78 -0.96
N GLN A 40 -32.26 -12.09 -1.25
CA GLN A 40 -31.60 -13.32 -0.77
C GLN A 40 -31.10 -13.17 0.67
N ALA A 41 -30.73 -11.95 1.08
CA ALA A 41 -30.37 -11.65 2.46
C ALA A 41 -31.58 -11.76 3.39
N ASP A 42 -32.74 -11.23 2.97
CA ASP A 42 -34.00 -11.26 3.75
C ASP A 42 -34.56 -12.67 3.97
N ALA A 43 -34.28 -13.60 3.04
CA ALA A 43 -34.78 -14.98 3.10
C ALA A 43 -33.94 -15.92 3.98
N GLY A 44 -32.91 -15.43 4.67
CA GLY A 44 -32.02 -16.24 5.52
C GLY A 44 -31.20 -17.31 4.78
N LYS A 45 -31.25 -17.34 3.44
CA LYS A 45 -30.50 -18.27 2.59
C LYS A 45 -29.17 -17.64 2.15
N LEU A 46 -28.21 -17.66 3.06
CA LEU A 46 -26.81 -17.37 2.76
C LEU A 46 -26.16 -18.64 2.21
N THR A 47 -26.08 -18.76 0.88
CA THR A 47 -25.27 -19.82 0.25
C THR A 47 -23.89 -19.23 -0.07
N PRO A 48 -22.80 -19.67 0.58
CA PRO A 48 -21.47 -19.22 0.22
C PRO A 48 -21.15 -19.57 -1.25
N PRO A 49 -20.53 -18.66 -2.03
CA PRO A 49 -19.95 -19.00 -3.32
C PRO A 49 -19.07 -20.26 -3.24
N LYS A 50 -19.05 -21.10 -4.28
CA LYS A 50 -18.23 -22.32 -4.29
C LYS A 50 -16.73 -22.03 -4.18
N ASP A 51 -16.30 -20.83 -4.62
CA ASP A 51 -14.90 -20.39 -4.67
C ASP A 51 -14.66 -19.18 -3.74
N ASN A 52 -14.89 -19.34 -2.43
CA ASN A 52 -14.64 -18.30 -1.41
C ASN A 52 -13.17 -18.25 -0.92
N ILE A 53 -12.20 -18.44 -1.81
CA ILE A 53 -10.78 -18.41 -1.47
C ILE A 53 -10.18 -17.11 -2.00
N LEU A 54 -9.54 -16.33 -1.11
CA LEU A 54 -8.79 -15.14 -1.46
C LEU A 54 -7.29 -15.46 -1.42
N ILE A 55 -6.60 -15.28 -2.54
CA ILE A 55 -5.15 -15.45 -2.64
C ILE A 55 -4.57 -14.09 -3.03
N GLN A 56 -3.54 -13.66 -2.30
CA GLN A 56 -2.81 -12.43 -2.58
C GLN A 56 -1.36 -12.61 -2.16
N GLU A 57 -0.45 -12.28 -3.07
CA GLU A 57 0.96 -12.15 -2.77
C GLU A 57 1.21 -10.81 -2.06
N LEU A 58 2.01 -10.85 -0.98
CA LEU A 58 2.34 -9.69 -0.16
C LEU A 58 3.85 -9.54 -0.05
N ASP A 59 4.35 -8.40 -0.49
CA ASP A 59 5.74 -8.01 -0.27
C ASP A 59 5.90 -7.47 1.14
N LEU A 60 6.70 -8.15 1.96
CA LEU A 60 6.99 -7.68 3.32
C LEU A 60 8.10 -6.62 3.37
N SER A 61 8.92 -6.55 2.31
CA SER A 61 9.96 -5.53 2.14
C SER A 61 9.49 -4.47 1.14
N TYR A 62 8.62 -3.57 1.59
CA TYR A 62 8.13 -2.43 0.81
C TYR A 62 8.67 -1.09 1.32
N ALA A 63 8.42 -0.06 0.52
CA ALA A 63 8.63 1.35 0.83
C ALA A 63 7.40 2.15 0.39
N ILE A 64 7.04 3.17 1.16
CA ILE A 64 5.96 4.11 0.81
C ILE A 64 6.60 5.45 0.46
N LEU A 65 6.30 5.95 -0.75
CA LEU A 65 6.82 7.21 -1.25
C LEU A 65 5.68 8.16 -1.57
N PRO A 66 5.81 9.44 -1.18
CA PRO A 66 4.89 10.47 -1.61
C PRO A 66 5.17 10.85 -3.08
N TRP A 67 4.29 11.67 -3.64
CA TRP A 67 4.50 12.26 -4.95
C TRP A 67 5.79 13.07 -5.00
N SER A 68 6.55 12.88 -6.08
CA SER A 68 7.61 13.80 -6.46
C SER A 68 7.77 13.80 -7.98
N SER A 69 8.25 14.94 -8.51
CA SER A 69 8.56 15.09 -9.93
C SER A 69 9.62 14.09 -10.41
N ALA A 70 10.55 13.68 -9.53
CA ALA A 70 11.57 12.68 -9.80
C ALA A 70 10.99 11.26 -9.90
N LEU A 71 10.01 10.92 -9.04
CA LEU A 71 9.39 9.60 -9.01
C LEU A 71 8.47 9.33 -10.21
N LYS A 72 7.79 10.37 -10.72
CA LYS A 72 6.82 10.29 -11.83
C LYS A 72 5.80 9.16 -11.63
N ASN A 73 5.15 9.13 -10.48
CA ASN A 73 4.16 8.11 -10.10
C ASN A 73 4.70 6.66 -10.18
N GLY A 74 6.03 6.47 -10.08
CA GLY A 74 6.71 5.18 -10.13
C GLY A 74 7.38 4.83 -11.46
N GLU A 75 7.05 5.55 -12.54
CA GLU A 75 7.64 5.32 -13.87
C GLU A 75 9.16 5.44 -13.88
N ALA A 76 9.72 6.32 -13.03
CA ALA A 76 11.17 6.48 -12.93
C ALA A 76 11.85 5.18 -12.45
N LEU A 77 11.25 4.50 -11.46
CA LEU A 77 11.75 3.21 -10.96
C LEU A 77 11.59 2.12 -12.01
N LYS A 78 10.43 2.05 -12.67
CA LYS A 78 10.20 1.07 -13.75
C LYS A 78 11.21 1.22 -14.88
N LYS A 79 11.51 2.46 -15.27
CA LYS A 79 12.51 2.76 -16.29
C LYS A 79 13.93 2.34 -15.88
N ALA A 80 14.28 2.45 -14.60
CA ALA A 80 15.62 2.12 -14.09
C ALA A 80 15.83 0.61 -13.87
N TYR A 81 14.82 -0.10 -13.37
CA TYR A 81 14.95 -1.48 -12.91
C TYR A 81 14.14 -2.50 -13.72
N GLY A 82 13.22 -2.06 -14.57
CA GLY A 82 12.37 -2.94 -15.37
C GLY A 82 11.46 -3.80 -14.50
N ASP A 83 11.48 -5.12 -14.69
CA ASP A 83 10.64 -6.06 -13.94
C ASP A 83 11.17 -6.39 -12.55
N ARG A 84 12.37 -5.89 -12.21
CA ARG A 84 12.97 -6.04 -10.88
C ARG A 84 12.36 -5.15 -9.80
N VAL A 85 11.43 -4.27 -10.19
CA VAL A 85 10.66 -3.43 -9.28
C VAL A 85 9.17 -3.58 -9.56
N GLY A 86 8.38 -3.64 -8.50
CA GLY A 86 6.93 -3.55 -8.55
C GLY A 86 6.44 -2.36 -7.75
N TYR A 87 5.30 -1.81 -8.15
CA TYR A 87 4.66 -0.72 -7.43
C TYR A 87 3.15 -0.68 -7.65
N ARG A 88 2.47 -0.03 -6.72
CA ARG A 88 1.10 0.48 -6.88
C ARG A 88 1.11 1.94 -6.48
N TYR A 89 0.67 2.80 -7.40
CA TYR A 89 0.57 4.24 -7.17
C TYR A 89 -0.89 4.65 -7.13
N TYR A 90 -1.22 5.55 -6.20
CA TYR A 90 -2.57 6.03 -5.95
C TYR A 90 -2.59 7.55 -6.11
N GLU A 91 -3.06 8.03 -7.27
CA GLU A 91 -3.14 9.47 -7.56
C GLU A 91 -4.09 10.21 -6.60
N ASP A 92 -5.12 9.54 -6.10
CA ASP A 92 -6.06 10.12 -5.13
C ASP A 92 -5.45 10.33 -3.74
N GLU A 93 -4.28 9.73 -3.47
CA GLU A 93 -3.53 9.90 -2.23
C GLU A 93 -2.12 10.46 -2.43
N ASP A 94 -1.78 10.83 -3.67
CA ASP A 94 -0.44 11.32 -4.06
C ASP A 94 0.71 10.52 -3.45
N ARG A 95 0.60 9.18 -3.49
CA ARG A 95 1.62 8.28 -2.96
C ARG A 95 1.53 6.89 -3.55
N GLY A 96 2.61 6.12 -3.41
CA GLY A 96 2.66 4.73 -3.84
C GLY A 96 3.39 3.82 -2.87
N MET A 97 3.10 2.53 -2.99
CA MET A 97 3.83 1.46 -2.35
C MET A 97 4.70 0.75 -3.38
N PHE A 98 5.96 0.53 -3.04
CA PHE A 98 7.00 0.01 -3.91
C PHE A 98 7.69 -1.17 -3.27
N TRP A 99 8.11 -2.15 -4.06
CA TRP A 99 8.83 -3.33 -3.60
C TRP A 99 9.83 -3.80 -4.66
N SER A 100 10.76 -4.66 -4.27
CA SER A 100 11.73 -5.24 -5.19
C SER A 100 11.41 -6.70 -5.48
N ASN A 101 11.48 -7.06 -6.76
CA ASN A 101 11.46 -8.43 -7.24
C ASN A 101 12.89 -8.98 -7.45
N ASP A 102 13.93 -8.21 -7.10
CA ASP A 102 15.33 -8.62 -7.19
C ASP A 102 15.79 -9.23 -5.86
N PRO A 103 16.23 -10.51 -5.83
CA PRO A 103 16.68 -11.14 -4.60
C PRO A 103 17.99 -10.56 -4.05
N HIS A 104 18.71 -9.74 -4.83
CA HIS A 104 20.01 -9.18 -4.46
C HIS A 104 19.97 -7.69 -4.16
N VAL A 105 18.88 -7.00 -4.50
CA VAL A 105 18.76 -5.55 -4.33
C VAL A 105 17.43 -5.22 -3.66
N THR A 106 17.48 -4.70 -2.43
CA THR A 106 16.27 -4.26 -1.71
C THR A 106 15.66 -3.01 -2.34
N ILE A 107 14.36 -2.80 -2.15
CA ILE A 107 13.69 -1.57 -2.60
C ILE A 107 14.39 -0.32 -2.06
N ARG A 108 14.79 -0.29 -0.78
CA ARG A 108 15.49 0.86 -0.18
C ARG A 108 16.86 1.14 -0.82
N GLN A 109 17.57 0.11 -1.29
CA GLN A 109 18.80 0.31 -2.06
C GLN A 109 18.50 0.96 -3.40
N MET A 110 17.44 0.53 -4.10
CA MET A 110 17.00 1.14 -5.36
C MET A 110 16.65 2.63 -5.16
N LEU A 111 15.85 2.94 -4.14
CA LEU A 111 15.46 4.32 -3.82
C LEU A 111 16.67 5.20 -3.53
N ARG A 112 17.60 4.74 -2.69
CA ARG A 112 18.83 5.48 -2.35
C ARG A 112 19.68 5.78 -3.57
N SER A 113 19.85 4.82 -4.49
CA SER A 113 20.62 5.08 -5.73
C SER A 113 19.94 6.07 -6.68
N MET A 114 18.63 6.27 -6.55
CA MET A 114 17.88 7.27 -7.31
C MET A 114 17.72 8.61 -6.56
N GLY A 115 18.22 8.71 -5.32
CA GLY A 115 18.02 9.89 -4.48
C GLY A 115 16.56 10.09 -4.05
N LEU A 116 15.76 9.02 -4.04
CA LEU A 116 14.36 9.04 -3.61
C LEU A 116 14.28 8.73 -2.11
N MET A 117 13.32 9.35 -1.43
CA MET A 117 13.13 9.27 0.02
C MET A 117 11.75 8.71 0.37
N GLU A 118 11.68 7.93 1.45
CA GLU A 118 10.40 7.41 1.96
C GLU A 118 9.61 8.51 2.66
N GLU A 119 8.28 8.39 2.64
CA GLU A 119 7.33 9.34 3.24
C GLU A 119 7.68 9.67 4.71
N GLN A 120 7.99 8.64 5.50
CA GLN A 120 8.38 8.79 6.92
C GLN A 120 9.73 9.47 7.13
N GLU A 121 10.64 9.38 6.16
CA GLU A 121 11.92 10.10 6.21
C GLU A 121 11.71 11.58 5.84
N GLU A 122 10.88 11.87 4.85
CA GLU A 122 10.52 13.26 4.48
C GLU A 122 9.81 13.98 5.63
N TYR A 123 8.85 13.33 6.29
CA TYR A 123 8.15 13.92 7.44
C TYR A 123 9.09 14.26 8.59
N ARG A 124 9.97 13.33 8.99
CA ARG A 124 10.95 13.59 10.05
C ARG A 124 11.87 14.75 9.69
N ARG A 125 12.30 14.84 8.44
CA ARG A 125 13.16 15.93 7.97
C ARG A 125 12.46 17.29 8.00
N ALA A 126 11.18 17.32 7.62
CA ALA A 126 10.36 18.52 7.68
C ALA A 126 10.11 18.96 9.14
N GLU A 127 9.78 18.01 10.02
CA GLU A 127 9.62 18.24 11.46
C GLU A 127 10.89 18.86 12.08
N GLU A 128 12.05 18.26 11.84
CA GLU A 128 13.34 18.81 12.30
C GLU A 128 13.62 20.22 11.77
N PHE A 129 13.24 20.50 10.52
CA PHE A 129 13.43 21.82 9.92
C PHE A 129 12.54 22.88 10.59
N TYR A 130 11.26 22.57 10.81
CA TYR A 130 10.33 23.48 11.48
C TYR A 130 10.69 23.72 12.94
N HIS A 131 11.12 22.66 13.64
CA HIS A 131 11.63 22.76 15.00
C HIS A 131 12.81 23.74 15.10
N LYS A 132 13.80 23.61 14.19
CA LYS A 132 14.95 24.52 14.12
C LYS A 132 14.57 25.96 13.76
N ALA A 133 13.50 26.15 13.00
CA ALA A 133 12.98 27.47 12.64
C ALA A 133 12.13 28.11 13.76
N GLY A 134 11.85 27.40 14.85
CA GLY A 134 11.07 27.90 15.99
C GLY A 134 9.58 28.02 15.70
N VAL A 135 9.03 27.22 14.78
CA VAL A 135 7.59 27.22 14.48
C VAL A 135 6.82 26.62 15.66
N PRO A 136 5.87 27.34 16.28
CA PRO A 136 5.11 26.82 17.40
C PRO A 136 4.33 25.55 17.03
N GLY A 137 4.47 24.49 17.83
CA GLY A 137 3.78 23.21 17.62
C GLY A 137 4.57 22.14 16.87
N TYR A 138 5.84 22.40 16.57
CA TYR A 138 6.83 21.45 16.03
C TYR A 138 8.13 21.50 16.83
#